data_AF-A0A7M3P4F2-F1
#
_entry.id   AF-A0A7M3P4F2-F1
#
_cell.length_a   1.000
_cell.length_b   1.000
_cell.length_c   1.000
_cell.angle_alpha   90.00
_cell.angle_beta   90.00
_cell.angle_gamma   90.00
#
_symmetry.space_group_name_H-M   'P 1'
#
loop_
_entity.id
_entity.type
_entity.pdbx_description
1 polymer ?
#
loop_
_entity_poly.entity_id
_entity_poly.type
_entity_poly.pdbx_seq_one_letter_code
_entity_poly.pdbx_strand_id
1 'polypeptide(L)'
;MSAHYPNRDVYNADAAHTLPAVLIEMLVQSTPGRLVLLPALPPFLPAGRLAGVRTRFGAEVELTWAPGRARAVVKPTRTVRIEVRTSSGDGDGDGDGDGKAQPLDLTAGEDHVLSLGAW
;
A
#
# COMPACT_ATOMS: atom_id res chain seq x y z
N MET A 1 7.70 -21.32 -9.36
CA MET A 1 7.45 -21.92 -8.03
C MET A 1 5.93 -22.06 -7.88
N SER A 2 5.29 -23.22 -7.95
CA SER A 2 5.69 -24.62 -7.81
C SER A 2 5.61 -25.44 -9.13
N ALA A 3 6.37 -25.04 -10.15
CA ALA A 3 6.44 -25.78 -11.42
C ALA A 3 7.01 -27.21 -11.30
N HIS A 4 7.46 -27.62 -10.11
CA HIS A 4 8.02 -28.94 -9.84
C HIS A 4 6.96 -30.02 -9.47
N TYR A 5 5.68 -29.66 -9.30
CA TYR A 5 4.59 -30.60 -9.00
C TYR A 5 3.45 -30.49 -10.05
N PRO A 6 3.61 -31.11 -11.23
CA PRO A 6 2.67 -30.95 -12.34
C PRO A 6 1.24 -31.43 -12.01
N ASN A 7 1.09 -32.33 -11.04
CA ASN A 7 -0.18 -32.93 -10.67
C ASN A 7 -0.98 -32.13 -9.62
N ARG A 8 -0.42 -31.03 -9.08
CA ARG A 8 -1.07 -30.13 -8.10
C ARG A 8 -1.58 -30.83 -6.83
N ASP A 9 -0.96 -31.95 -6.46
CA ASP A 9 -1.25 -32.78 -5.30
C ASP A 9 -0.44 -32.39 -4.04
N VAL A 10 0.46 -31.42 -4.17
CA VAL A 10 1.28 -30.90 -3.06
C VAL A 10 0.93 -29.45 -2.77
N TYR A 11 0.58 -29.16 -1.52
CA TYR A 11 0.36 -27.81 -1.02
C TYR A 11 1.67 -27.02 -0.95
N ASN A 12 1.70 -25.83 -1.54
CA ASN A 12 2.86 -24.93 -1.47
C ASN A 12 2.57 -23.75 -0.55
N ALA A 13 3.10 -23.82 0.68
CA ALA A 13 2.92 -22.80 1.69
C ALA A 13 3.56 -21.45 1.29
N ASP A 14 4.71 -21.47 0.63
CA ASP A 14 5.44 -20.25 0.26
C ASP A 14 4.60 -19.38 -0.68
N ALA A 15 4.07 -19.97 -1.74
CA ALA A 15 3.20 -19.28 -2.69
C ALA A 15 1.89 -18.83 -2.02
N ALA A 16 1.27 -19.70 -1.23
CA ALA A 16 0.03 -19.39 -0.53
C ALA A 16 0.18 -18.20 0.43
N HIS A 17 1.30 -18.09 1.15
CA HIS A 17 1.56 -16.98 2.08
C HIS A 17 2.14 -15.74 1.39
N THR A 18 2.75 -15.89 0.21
CA THR A 18 3.29 -14.75 -0.56
C THR A 18 2.18 -13.99 -1.28
N LEU A 19 1.14 -14.66 -1.78
CA LEU A 19 0.07 -14.02 -2.55
C LEU A 19 -0.62 -12.85 -1.80
N PRO A 20 -1.05 -13.01 -0.52
CA PRO A 20 -1.60 -11.88 0.24
C PRO A 20 -0.61 -10.74 0.42
N ALA A 21 0.67 -11.05 0.67
CA ALA A 21 1.71 -10.02 0.83
C ALA A 21 1.91 -9.21 -0.46
N VAL A 22 1.95 -9.88 -1.62
CA VAL A 22 2.05 -9.22 -2.93
C VAL A 22 0.84 -8.31 -3.19
N LEU A 23 -0.37 -8.78 -2.90
CA LEU A 23 -1.59 -7.97 -3.02
C LEU A 23 -1.56 -6.74 -2.11
N ILE A 24 -1.09 -6.88 -0.87
CA ILE A 24 -0.96 -5.76 0.07
C ILE A 24 0.10 -4.77 -0.39
N GLU A 25 1.29 -5.25 -0.79
CA GLU A 25 2.43 -4.41 -1.19
C GLU A 25 2.21 -3.69 -2.54
N MET A 26 1.27 -4.14 -3.38
CA MET A 26 0.78 -3.38 -4.54
C MET A 26 -0.06 -2.15 -4.14
N LEU A 27 -0.70 -2.19 -2.97
CA LEU A 27 -1.64 -1.17 -2.49
C LEU A 27 -1.05 -0.25 -1.42
N VAL A 28 -0.22 -0.79 -0.53
CA VAL A 28 0.41 -0.05 0.57
C VAL A 28 1.80 -0.62 0.84
N GLN A 29 2.81 0.24 0.84
CA GLN A 29 4.15 -0.09 1.34
C GLN A 29 4.49 0.78 2.52
N SER A 30 5.32 0.26 3.43
CA SER A 30 5.84 1.08 4.53
C SER A 30 7.28 0.73 4.88
N THR A 31 8.04 1.76 5.25
CA THR A 31 9.33 1.66 5.93
C THR A 31 9.22 2.41 7.28
N PRO A 32 10.22 2.36 8.18
CA PRO A 32 10.14 3.09 9.45
C PRO A 32 9.91 4.61 9.34
N GLY A 33 10.16 5.22 8.17
CA GLY A 33 9.97 6.65 7.92
C GLY A 33 9.13 6.97 6.69
N ARG A 34 8.48 5.99 6.05
CA ARG A 34 7.73 6.20 4.80
C ARG A 34 6.46 5.38 4.72
N LEU A 35 5.41 5.99 4.17
CA LEU A 35 4.19 5.35 3.69
C LEU A 35 4.07 5.59 2.17
N VAL A 36 3.86 4.54 1.39
CA VAL A 36 3.55 4.66 -0.04
C VAL A 36 2.16 4.08 -0.28
N LEU A 37 1.27 4.89 -0.86
CA LEU A 37 -0.10 4.51 -1.17
C LEU A 37 -0.24 4.25 -2.67
N LEU A 38 -0.92 3.15 -3.01
CA LEU A 38 -1.18 2.70 -4.37
C LEU A 38 0.07 2.67 -5.29
N PRO A 39 1.23 2.14 -4.84
CA PRO A 39 2.46 2.17 -5.64
C PRO A 39 2.34 1.42 -6.97
N ALA A 40 1.50 0.38 -7.03
CA ALA A 40 1.32 -0.45 -8.21
C ALA A 40 -0.12 -0.98 -8.28
N LEU A 41 -1.12 -0.07 -8.32
CA LEU A 41 -2.53 -0.46 -8.39
C LEU A 41 -2.78 -1.29 -9.67
N PRO A 42 -3.14 -2.57 -9.56
CA PRO A 42 -3.30 -3.39 -10.75
C PRO A 42 -4.59 -3.02 -11.51
N PRO A 43 -4.60 -3.06 -12.86
CA PRO A 43 -5.76 -2.69 -13.67
C PRO A 43 -7.03 -3.50 -13.37
N PHE A 44 -6.89 -4.72 -12.83
CA PHE A 44 -8.01 -5.58 -12.45
C PHE A 44 -8.65 -5.24 -11.10
N LEU A 45 -8.10 -4.29 -10.33
CA LEU A 45 -8.67 -3.77 -9.07
C LEU A 45 -8.97 -2.26 -9.17
N PRO A 46 -9.90 -1.82 -10.05
CA PRO A 46 -10.14 -0.39 -10.28
C PRO A 46 -10.72 0.35 -9.05
N ALA A 47 -11.33 -0.37 -8.12
CA ALA A 47 -11.88 0.16 -6.87
C ALA A 47 -11.82 -0.89 -5.76
N GLY A 48 -11.79 -0.44 -4.51
CA GLY A 48 -11.79 -1.35 -3.38
C GLY A 48 -11.53 -0.70 -2.02
N ARG A 49 -11.43 -1.55 -1.00
CA ARG A 49 -11.07 -1.20 0.38
C ARG A 49 -10.09 -2.21 0.93
N LEU A 50 -9.06 -1.71 1.62
CA LEU A 50 -8.09 -2.48 2.39
C LEU A 50 -8.06 -1.90 3.82
N ALA A 51 -8.11 -2.75 4.84
CA ALA A 51 -8.17 -2.32 6.24
C ALA A 51 -7.28 -3.19 7.13
N GLY A 52 -6.86 -2.64 8.27
CA GLY A 52 -6.04 -3.35 9.25
C GLY A 52 -4.56 -3.49 8.86
N VAL A 53 -4.07 -2.72 7.87
CA VAL A 53 -2.67 -2.79 7.45
C VAL A 53 -1.80 -2.15 8.52
N ARG A 54 -0.86 -2.91 9.07
CA ARG A 54 0.09 -2.39 10.07
C ARG A 54 1.34 -1.87 9.38
N THR A 55 1.77 -0.68 9.73
CA THR A 55 2.97 -0.06 9.15
C THR A 55 4.19 -0.32 10.01
N ARG A 56 5.38 -0.27 9.38
CA ARG A 56 6.66 -0.35 10.08
C ARG A 56 6.92 0.85 11.00
N PHE A 57 6.13 1.90 10.87
CA PHE A 57 6.18 3.07 11.74
C PHE A 57 5.09 3.13 12.82
N GLY A 58 4.46 2.00 13.16
CA GLY A 58 3.55 1.94 14.29
C GLY A 58 2.24 2.68 14.05
N ALA A 59 1.60 2.44 12.90
CA ALA A 59 0.25 2.88 12.61
C ALA A 59 -0.57 1.74 11.98
N GLU A 60 -1.89 1.84 12.09
CA GLU A 60 -2.83 1.11 11.23
C GLU A 60 -3.23 2.00 10.04
N VAL A 61 -3.39 1.41 8.85
CA VAL A 61 -3.90 2.09 7.66
C VAL A 61 -5.18 1.41 7.19
N GLU A 62 -6.18 2.23 6.92
CA GLU A 62 -7.32 1.88 6.09
C GLU A 62 -7.27 2.67 4.79
N LEU A 63 -7.37 1.99 3.65
CA LEU A 63 -7.31 2.58 2.31
C LEU A 63 -8.60 2.25 1.56
N THR A 64 -9.17 3.25 0.91
CA THR A 64 -10.28 3.10 -0.04
C THR A 64 -9.89 3.79 -1.33
N TRP A 65 -10.17 3.17 -2.47
CA TRP A 65 -9.83 3.73 -3.78
C TRP A 65 -10.93 3.47 -4.80
N ALA A 66 -10.95 4.32 -5.82
CA ALA A 66 -11.79 4.26 -6.99
C ALA A 66 -11.08 5.01 -8.13
N PRO A 67 -11.59 4.97 -9.38
CA PRO A 67 -10.98 5.73 -10.47
C PRO A 67 -10.86 7.22 -10.11
N GLY A 68 -9.63 7.73 -10.25
CA GLY A 68 -9.27 9.13 -9.99
C GLY A 68 -9.35 9.57 -8.53
N ARG A 69 -9.51 8.67 -7.54
CA ARG A 69 -9.55 9.08 -6.12
C ARG A 69 -9.14 7.97 -5.16
N ALA A 70 -8.50 8.36 -4.07
CA ALA A 70 -8.31 7.48 -2.93
C ALA A 70 -8.38 8.24 -1.61
N ARG A 71 -8.74 7.53 -0.54
CA ARG A 71 -8.77 8.04 0.82
C ARG A 71 -8.09 7.03 1.73
N ALA A 72 -7.12 7.51 2.50
CA ALA A 72 -6.47 6.73 3.54
C ALA A 72 -6.75 7.32 4.94
N VAL A 73 -6.98 6.46 5.92
CA VAL A 73 -6.99 6.82 7.35
C VAL A 73 -5.77 6.17 7.97
N VAL A 74 -4.92 6.99 8.57
CA VAL A 74 -3.73 6.53 9.30
C VAL A 74 -4.01 6.70 10.79
N LYS A 75 -3.98 5.60 11.54
CA LYS A 75 -4.20 5.54 12.99
C LYS A 75 -2.88 5.24 13.70
N PRO A 76 -2.06 6.26 14.00
CA PRO A 76 -0.77 6.10 14.67
C PRO A 76 -0.92 5.69 16.13
N THR A 77 -0.09 4.74 16.58
CA THR A 77 0.09 4.42 18.01
C THR A 77 1.33 5.11 18.59
N ARG A 78 2.06 5.89 17.80
CA ARG A 78 3.23 6.67 18.22
C ARG A 78 3.29 8.00 17.47
N THR A 79 3.79 9.03 18.13
CA THR A 79 4.08 10.32 17.48
C THR A 79 5.33 10.18 16.64
N VAL A 80 5.23 10.42 15.34
CA VAL A 80 6.33 10.24 14.38
C VAL A 80 6.12 11.08 13.13
N ARG A 81 7.21 11.62 12.58
CA ARG A 81 7.21 12.23 11.26
C ARG A 81 7.59 11.20 10.21
N ILE A 82 6.81 11.11 9.14
CA ILE A 82 7.07 10.22 8.01
C ILE A 82 6.98 10.98 6.69
N GLU A 83 7.45 10.35 5.63
CA GLU A 83 7.15 10.73 4.25
C GLU A 83 5.94 9.94 3.74
N VAL A 84 4.99 10.61 3.11
CA VAL A 84 3.92 9.96 2.35
C VAL A 84 4.19 10.15 0.87
N ARG A 85 4.02 9.08 0.10
CA ARG A 85 4.12 9.09 -1.36
C ARG A 85 2.90 8.42 -1.98
N THR A 86 2.58 8.81 -3.20
CA THR A 86 1.62 8.12 -4.06
C THR A 86 2.31 7.75 -5.34
N SER A 87 1.84 6.74 -6.08
CA SER A 87 2.19 6.68 -7.50
C SER A 87 1.63 7.93 -8.17
N SER A 88 2.46 8.63 -8.94
CA SER A 88 1.96 9.61 -9.91
C SER A 88 1.20 8.81 -10.97
N GLY A 89 -0.05 9.18 -11.24
CA GLY A 89 -0.82 8.57 -12.34
C GLY A 89 -0.07 8.70 -13.66
N ASP A 90 -0.20 7.66 -14.49
CA ASP A 90 0.14 7.56 -15.91
C ASP A 90 1.62 7.79 -16.31
N GLY A 91 2.33 6.69 -16.55
CA GLY A 91 3.60 6.69 -17.28
C GLY A 91 4.14 5.28 -17.50
N ASP A 92 4.21 4.88 -18.76
CA ASP A 92 4.89 3.66 -19.22
C ASP A 92 6.23 3.44 -18.49
N GLY A 93 6.33 2.32 -17.79
CA GLY A 93 7.48 1.41 -17.87
C GLY A 93 8.91 1.89 -17.64
N ASP A 94 9.19 3.12 -17.18
CA ASP A 94 10.56 3.60 -16.95
C ASP A 94 10.72 4.14 -15.52
N GLY A 95 10.85 3.19 -14.59
CA GLY A 95 11.86 3.17 -13.52
C GLY A 95 12.05 4.32 -12.51
N ASP A 96 11.33 5.44 -12.55
CA ASP A 96 11.57 6.56 -11.64
C ASP A 96 10.27 7.17 -11.06
N GLY A 97 9.28 6.29 -10.81
CA GLY A 97 7.94 6.59 -10.27
C GLY A 97 7.95 7.02 -8.79
N ASP A 98 8.81 7.95 -8.42
CA ASP A 98 8.95 8.44 -7.06
C ASP A 98 7.99 9.62 -6.85
N GLY A 99 6.69 9.33 -6.85
CA GLY A 99 5.67 10.36 -6.71
C GLY A 99 5.92 11.26 -5.49
N LYS A 100 5.47 12.52 -5.61
CA LYS A 100 5.88 13.64 -4.75
C LYS A 100 5.83 13.25 -3.27
N ALA A 101 7.00 13.18 -2.63
CA ALA A 101 7.10 12.94 -1.21
C ALA A 101 6.55 14.16 -0.45
N GLN A 102 5.64 13.91 0.50
CA GLN A 102 5.08 14.93 1.37
C GLN A 102 5.34 14.54 2.82
N PRO A 103 5.92 15.44 3.65
CA PRO A 103 6.07 15.16 5.07
C PRO A 103 4.69 15.09 5.74
N LEU A 104 4.52 14.15 6.65
CA LEU A 104 3.34 14.00 7.49
C LEU A 104 3.78 13.82 8.94
N ASP A 105 3.37 14.75 9.79
CA ASP A 105 3.54 14.66 11.23
C ASP A 105 2.33 13.92 11.82
N LEU A 106 2.58 12.75 12.42
CA LEU A 106 1.57 11.92 13.07
C LEU A 106 1.67 12.10 14.59
N THR A 107 0.52 12.21 15.25
CA THR A 107 0.37 12.24 16.71
C THR A 107 -0.26 10.94 17.18
N ALA A 108 0.31 10.27 18.18
CA ALA A 108 -0.28 9.05 18.73
C ALA A 108 -1.75 9.24 19.15
N GLY A 109 -2.63 8.35 18.69
CA GLY A 109 -4.06 8.37 19.04
C GLY A 109 -4.92 9.36 18.26
N GLU A 110 -4.32 10.17 17.37
CA GLU A 110 -5.07 11.05 16.46
C GLU A 110 -5.13 10.42 15.07
N ASP A 111 -6.34 10.21 14.55
CA ASP A 111 -6.53 9.70 13.20
C ASP A 111 -6.22 10.79 12.15
N HIS A 112 -5.39 10.45 11.16
CA HIS A 112 -5.03 11.33 10.06
C HIS A 112 -5.71 10.88 8.77
N VAL A 113 -6.49 11.77 8.16
CA VAL A 113 -7.20 11.48 6.90
C VAL A 113 -6.44 12.10 5.73
N LEU A 114 -6.01 11.24 4.80
CA LEU A 114 -5.36 11.63 3.57
C LEU A 114 -6.34 11.47 2.42
N SER A 115 -6.53 12.53 1.64
CA SER A 115 -7.33 12.49 0.42
C SER A 115 -6.39 12.64 -0.79
N LEU A 116 -6.45 11.67 -1.69
CA LEU A 116 -5.68 11.64 -2.92
C LEU A 116 -6.67 11.93 -4.06
N GLY A 117 -6.54 13.11 -4.66
CA GLY A 117 -7.38 13.55 -5.78
C GLY A 117 -6.88 13.03 -7.13
N ALA A 118 -7.71 13.21 -8.16
CA ALA A 118 -7.41 12.86 -9.54
C ALA A 118 -6.13 13.55 -10.02
N TRP A 119 -5.18 12.72 -10.48
CA TRP A 119 -4.06 13.11 -11.32
C TRP A 119 -4.42 12.67 -12.74
#